data_AF-A0AAX4L3T2-F1
#
_entry.id   AF-A0AAX4L3T2-F1
#
_cell.length_a   1.000
_cell.length_b   1.000
_cell.length_c   1.000
_cell.angle_alpha   90.00
_cell.angle_beta   90.00
_cell.angle_gamma   90.00
#
_symmetry.space_group_name_H-M   'P 1'
#
loop_
_entity.id
_entity.type
_entity.pdbx_description
1 polymer ?
#
loop_
_entity_poly.entity_id
_entity_poly.type
_entity_poly.pdbx_seq_one_letter_code
_entity_poly.pdbx_strand_id
1 'polypeptide(L)'
;MSIIARETLSRYLEDTLIRLVSYENVKFVRHVSPNLITDTNRFFKTFIPNANSYIIIIPADLKNDKLKEDLISMSRNNFNFTVLTSVKLKDKILIIGYE
;
A
#
# COMPACT_ATOMS: atom_id res chain seq x y z
N MET A 1 2.13 -11.54 -16.48
CA MET A 1 2.72 -10.36 -15.82
C MET A 1 1.76 -9.20 -16.02
N SER A 2 1.05 -8.78 -14.97
CA SER A 2 0.17 -7.62 -15.06
C SER A 2 1.03 -6.36 -15.04
N ILE A 3 1.32 -5.84 -16.23
CA ILE A 3 1.97 -4.54 -16.38
C ILE A 3 0.93 -3.51 -15.93
N ILE A 4 1.06 -3.05 -14.69
CA ILE A 4 0.29 -1.91 -14.24
C ILE A 4 0.89 -0.72 -14.97
N ALA A 5 0.18 -0.26 -16.00
CA ALA A 5 0.63 0.86 -16.79
C ALA A 5 0.92 2.05 -15.86
N ARG A 6 2.12 2.61 -15.97
CA ARG A 6 2.59 3.77 -15.21
C ARG A 6 1.58 4.93 -15.24
N GLU A 7 0.84 5.06 -16.33
CA GLU A 7 -0.24 6.02 -16.55
C GLU A 7 -1.45 5.81 -15.61
N THR A 8 -1.68 4.58 -15.15
CA THR A 8 -2.72 4.28 -14.16
C THR A 8 -2.26 4.70 -12.78
N LEU A 9 -1.00 4.44 -12.42
CA LEU A 9 -0.45 4.84 -11.12
C LEU A 9 -0.27 6.36 -11.01
N SER A 10 0.06 7.07 -12.09
CA SER A 10 0.21 8.53 -12.08
C SER A 10 -1.07 9.32 -11.77
N ARG A 11 -2.23 8.68 -11.96
CA ARG A 11 -3.53 9.22 -11.52
C ARG A 11 -3.69 9.22 -10.01
N TYR A 12 -2.99 8.32 -9.32
CA TYR A 12 -3.14 8.09 -7.89
C TYR A 12 -1.90 8.48 -7.08
N LEU A 13 -0.73 8.58 -7.71
CA LEU A 13 0.56 8.79 -7.07
C LEU A 13 1.35 9.95 -7.70
N GLU A 14 2.18 10.61 -6.90
CA GLU A 14 3.16 11.57 -7.40
C GLU A 14 4.29 10.85 -8.15
N ASP A 15 4.91 11.53 -9.13
CA ASP A 15 6.04 10.97 -9.90
C ASP A 15 7.19 10.49 -9.01
N THR A 16 7.41 11.13 -7.86
CA THR A 16 8.41 10.72 -6.87
C THR A 16 8.08 9.35 -6.28
N LEU A 17 6.83 9.09 -5.91
CA LEU A 17 6.39 7.79 -5.40
C LEU A 17 6.41 6.72 -6.50
N ILE A 18 6.05 7.09 -7.72
CA ILE A 18 6.13 6.20 -8.89
C ILE A 18 7.57 5.73 -9.14
N ARG A 19 8.58 6.57 -8.88
CA ARG A 19 10.00 6.19 -8.98
C ARG A 19 10.46 5.27 -7.85
N LEU A 20 9.85 5.38 -6.66
CA LEU A 20 10.16 4.51 -5.51
C LEU A 20 9.53 3.12 -5.65
N VAL A 21 8.40 3.05 -6.35
CA VAL A 21 7.77 1.79 -6.74
C VAL A 21 8.54 1.21 -7.91
N SER A 22 9.46 0.27 -7.64
CA SER A 22 10.05 -0.54 -8.72
C SER A 22 8.96 -1.37 -9.37
N TYR A 23 9.00 -1.51 -10.70
CA TYR A 23 8.10 -2.40 -11.45
C TYR A 23 8.66 -3.81 -11.59
N GLU A 24 9.94 -3.98 -11.31
CA GLU A 24 10.60 -5.28 -11.31
C GLU A 24 10.13 -6.07 -10.09
N ASN A 25 9.81 -7.36 -10.30
CA ASN A 25 9.36 -8.30 -9.26
C ASN A 25 8.04 -7.95 -8.56
N VAL A 26 7.20 -7.06 -9.13
CA VAL A 26 5.84 -6.84 -8.61
C VAL A 26 5.01 -8.11 -8.79
N LYS A 27 4.60 -8.73 -7.67
CA LYS A 27 3.73 -9.90 -7.63
C LYS A 27 2.26 -9.52 -7.82
N PHE A 28 1.82 -8.48 -7.12
CA PHE A 28 0.44 -8.00 -7.18
C PHE A 28 0.31 -6.54 -6.74
N VAL A 29 -0.82 -5.94 -7.13
CA VAL A 29 -1.27 -4.66 -6.58
C VAL A 29 -2.74 -4.73 -6.21
N ARG A 30 -3.07 -4.18 -5.04
CA ARG A 30 -4.43 -4.10 -4.51
C ARG A 30 -4.78 -2.67 -4.17
N HIS A 31 -6.00 -2.29 -4.52
CA HIS A 31 -6.62 -1.06 -4.04
C HIS A 31 -7.63 -1.44 -2.96
N VAL A 32 -7.51 -0.84 -1.78
CA VAL A 32 -8.34 -1.18 -0.63
C VAL A 32 -8.92 0.11 -0.06
N SER A 33 -10.23 0.14 0.18
CA SER A 33 -10.83 1.26 0.90
C SER A 33 -10.42 1.17 2.39
N PRO A 34 -9.85 2.23 2.98
CA PRO A 34 -9.39 2.20 4.38
C PRO A 34 -10.51 1.88 5.37
N ASN A 35 -11.76 2.25 5.05
CA ASN A 35 -12.93 1.97 5.89
C ASN A 35 -13.27 0.48 6.01
N LEU A 36 -12.74 -0.37 5.12
CA LEU A 36 -12.93 -1.83 5.20
C LEU A 36 -11.91 -2.49 6.16
N ILE A 37 -10.89 -1.76 6.60
CA ILE A 37 -9.85 -2.26 7.48
C ILE A 37 -10.25 -1.93 8.93
N THR A 38 -10.92 -2.87 9.57
CA THR A 38 -11.31 -2.77 10.99
C THR A 38 -10.21 -3.27 11.93
N ASP A 39 -9.44 -4.27 11.48
CA ASP A 39 -8.27 -4.83 12.15
C ASP A 39 -7.17 -5.01 11.11
N THR A 40 -6.12 -4.20 11.21
CA THR A 40 -5.04 -4.14 10.23
C THR A 40 -4.29 -5.47 10.14
N ASN A 41 -3.97 -6.09 11.28
CA ASN A 41 -3.18 -7.32 11.32
C ASN A 41 -3.95 -8.50 10.71
N ARG A 42 -5.21 -8.67 11.12
CA ARG A 42 -6.08 -9.71 10.56
C ARG A 42 -6.34 -9.49 9.08
N PHE A 43 -6.54 -8.24 8.66
CA PHE A 43 -6.77 -7.91 7.26
C PHE A 43 -5.61 -8.35 6.38
N PHE A 44 -4.38 -7.96 6.74
CA PHE A 44 -3.18 -8.31 5.97
C PHE A 44 -2.94 -9.82 5.95
N LYS A 45 -3.12 -10.53 7.07
CA LYS A 45 -2.95 -12.00 7.12
C LYS A 45 -3.99 -12.76 6.30
N THR A 46 -5.20 -12.24 6.16
CA THR A 46 -6.34 -12.98 5.57
C THR A 46 -6.55 -12.64 4.11
N PHE A 47 -6.42 -11.35 3.74
CA PHE A 47 -6.86 -10.85 2.44
C PHE A 47 -5.71 -10.40 1.54
N ILE A 48 -4.52 -10.18 2.10
CA ILE A 48 -3.36 -9.76 1.32
C ILE A 48 -2.52 -11.01 0.99
N PRO A 49 -2.26 -11.29 -0.30
CA PRO A 49 -1.42 -12.41 -0.68
C PRO A 49 0.01 -12.29 -0.13
N ASN A 50 0.64 -13.42 0.15
CA ASN A 50 2.03 -13.44 0.61
C ASN A 50 3.00 -12.96 -0.48
N ALA A 51 3.89 -12.06 -0.07
CA ALA A 51 5.01 -11.48 -0.82
C ALA A 51 6.22 -11.32 0.14
N ASN A 52 7.41 -11.16 -0.42
CA ASN A 52 8.67 -11.01 0.33
C ASN A 52 8.83 -9.61 0.91
N SER A 53 8.32 -8.60 0.21
CA SER A 53 8.20 -7.23 0.73
C SER A 53 6.99 -6.51 0.15
N TYR A 54 6.57 -5.42 0.79
CA TYR A 54 5.36 -4.70 0.41
C TYR A 54 5.59 -3.19 0.50
N ILE A 55 4.98 -2.45 -0.42
CA ILE A 55 4.84 -1.00 -0.33
C ILE A 55 3.36 -0.69 -0.16
N ILE A 56 3.04 0.01 0.93
CA ILE A 56 1.69 0.43 1.27
C ILE A 56 1.63 1.94 1.13
N ILE A 57 0.83 2.44 0.21
CA ILE A 57 0.64 3.87 -0.01
C ILE A 57 -0.73 4.25 0.51
N ILE A 58 -0.75 5.17 1.48
CA ILE A 58 -1.98 5.66 2.11
C ILE A 58 -2.25 7.13 1.72
N PRO A 59 -3.53 7.57 1.75
CA PRO A 59 -3.87 8.98 1.62
C PRO A 59 -3.21 9.81 2.71
N ALA A 60 -2.61 10.95 2.37
CA ALA A 60 -2.08 11.88 3.35
C ALA A 60 -3.17 12.33 4.34
N ASP A 61 -4.34 12.67 3.80
CA ASP A 61 -5.53 13.12 4.54
C ASP A 61 -6.38 11.97 5.10
N LEU A 62 -5.82 10.76 5.22
CA LEU A 62 -6.53 9.63 5.83
C LEU A 62 -6.91 9.99 7.27
N LYS A 63 -8.21 10.10 7.53
CA LYS A 63 -8.82 10.46 8.84
C LYS A 63 -8.77 9.34 9.88
N ASN A 64 -8.30 8.16 9.52
CA ASN A 64 -8.23 7.00 10.40
C ASN A 64 -6.80 6.90 11.00
N ASP A 65 -6.56 7.63 12.09
CA ASP A 65 -5.25 7.69 12.74
C ASP A 65 -4.85 6.33 13.32
N LYS A 66 -5.80 5.55 13.83
CA LYS A 66 -5.56 4.18 14.30
C LYS A 66 -4.97 3.29 13.21
N LEU A 67 -5.52 3.35 11.98
CA LEU A 67 -5.00 2.59 10.86
C LEU A 67 -3.56 3.00 10.49
N LYS A 68 -3.24 4.30 10.56
CA LYS A 68 -1.87 4.79 10.33
C LYS A 68 -0.91 4.22 11.38
N GLU A 69 -1.27 4.31 12.65
CA GLU A 69 -0.47 3.81 13.76
C GLU A 69 -0.27 2.29 13.69
N ASP A 70 -1.32 1.54 13.39
CA ASP A 70 -1.26 0.09 13.22
C ASP A 70 -0.30 -0.29 12.08
N LEU A 71 -0.39 0.39 10.92
CA LEU A 71 0.50 0.14 9.78
C LEU A 71 1.96 0.44 10.12
N ILE A 72 2.24 1.54 10.82
CA ILE A 72 3.59 1.92 11.27
C ILE A 72 4.12 0.92 12.32
N SER A 73 3.26 0.43 13.21
CA SER A 73 3.64 -0.58 14.20
C SER A 73 3.94 -1.93 13.54
N MET A 74 3.13 -2.31 12.54
CA MET A 74 3.31 -3.56 11.79
C MET A 74 4.56 -3.56 10.93
N SER A 75 4.91 -2.43 10.31
CA SER A 75 6.14 -2.29 9.51
C SER A 75 7.41 -2.46 10.34
N ARG A 76 7.34 -2.25 11.66
CA ARG A 76 8.49 -2.38 12.57
C ARG A 76 8.68 -3.79 13.13
N ASN A 77 7.62 -4.60 13.19
CA ASN A 77 7.61 -5.80 14.04
C ASN A 77 7.44 -7.12 13.29
N ASN A 78 6.52 -7.20 12.31
CA ASN A 78 6.05 -8.52 11.83
C ASN A 78 6.02 -8.67 10.30
N PHE A 79 6.18 -7.57 9.57
CA PHE A 79 5.96 -7.57 8.15
C PHE A 79 6.94 -6.63 7.47
N ASN A 80 7.53 -7.10 6.37
CA ASN A 80 8.51 -6.34 5.59
C ASN A 80 7.80 -5.31 4.69
N PHE A 81 7.17 -4.32 5.33
CA PHE A 81 6.36 -3.29 4.67
C PHE A 81 7.02 -1.92 4.75
N THR A 82 6.98 -1.16 3.66
CA THR A 82 7.26 0.27 3.64
C THR A 82 5.95 1.03 3.50
N VAL A 83 5.67 1.95 4.43
CA VAL A 83 4.47 2.80 4.38
C VAL A 83 4.85 4.17 3.80
N LEU A 84 4.17 4.57 2.73
CA LEU A 84 4.31 5.87 2.07
C LEU A 84 2.97 6.62 2.12
N THR A 85 3.03 7.94 2.08
CA THR A 85 1.84 8.79 1.99
C THR A 85 1.78 9.45 0.62
N SER A 86 0.58 9.61 0.07
CA SER A 86 0.36 10.37 -1.16
C SER A 86 -0.77 11.38 -0.97
N VAL A 87 -0.58 12.60 -1.47
CA VAL A 87 -1.62 13.64 -1.48
C VAL A 87 -2.61 13.50 -2.65
N LYS A 88 -2.24 12.74 -3.69
CA LYS A 88 -3.12 12.44 -4.84
C LYS A 88 -4.09 11.30 -4.53
N LEU A 89 -3.68 10.40 -3.64
CA LEU A 89 -4.48 9.29 -3.19
C LEU A 89 -5.50 9.79 -2.15
N LYS A 90 -6.80 9.62 -2.40
CA LYS A 90 -7.88 10.20 -1.55
C LYS A 90 -8.55 9.17 -0.67
N ASP A 91 -9.29 8.25 -1.28
CA ASP A 91 -10.23 7.34 -0.60
C ASP A 91 -9.78 5.88 -0.62
N LYS A 92 -8.54 5.62 -1.05
CA LYS A 92 -8.01 4.27 -1.24
C LYS A 92 -6.62 4.15 -0.67
N ILE A 93 -6.26 2.94 -0.26
CA ILE A 93 -4.91 2.52 0.05
C ILE A 93 -4.44 1.66 -1.11
N LEU A 94 -3.22 1.89 -1.56
CA LEU A 94 -2.55 1.05 -2.53
C LEU A 94 -1.60 0.10 -1.79
N ILE A 95 -1.71 -1.19 -2.06
CA ILE A 95 -0.82 -2.22 -1.51
C ILE A 95 -0.14 -2.90 -2.68
N ILE A 96 1.18 -2.85 -2.72
CA ILE A 96 2.02 -3.44 -3.75
C ILE A 96 2.85 -4.53 -3.08
N GLY A 97 2.76 -5.76 -3.55
CA GLY A 97 3.56 -6.88 -3.08
C GLY A 97 4.65 -7.25 -4.07
N TYR A 98 5.85 -7.53 -3.57
CA TYR A 98 7.03 -7.88 -4.34
C TYR A 98 7.49 -9.32 -4.04
N GLU A 99 7.89 -10.06 -5.09
CA GLU A 99 8.70 -11.28 -4.95
C GLU A 99 10.14 -10.94 -4.56
#